data_AF-A0A5C1QJ23-F1
#
_entry.id   AF-A0A5C1QJ23-F1
#
_cell.length_a   1.000
_cell.length_b   1.000
_cell.length_c   1.000
_cell.angle_alpha   90.00
_cell.angle_beta   90.00
_cell.angle_gamma   90.00
#
_symmetry.space_group_name_H-M   'P 1'
#
loop_
_entity.id
_entity.type
_entity.pdbx_description
1 polymer ?
#
loop_
_entity_poly.entity_id
_entity_poly.type
_entity_poly.pdbx_seq_one_letter_code
_entity_poly.pdbx_strand_id
1 'polypeptide(L)'
;MKKNILLFALALLPFLLFAQEEGSLTGTLTLYDSHSYQPFLVNSDGGWMEVRKVYKEDFNSILPPTAGTIRKWRVKTTYIDESGQNGQSTLQVKLRSVDNPGTVFTLPWTEKASRWQEKNSNWFIPLEDDGMILDNNGVLSVRLIAPPRSSAPGKIYKIELEAWDFPMDLEDLQSEKPQLQMAFSTPSELTIPRDNYRSPDSMETKENAVKFSLDFVQHNIDGNLPGFYKSLSENLKDLETGFSQSRYRIAPPASDLSAYSLADYKRSYRYHIYGYDEYSELFPQWFEEGRRWSPDSSCYLFLGTEVLPGQVDFMKGQNLVFMVRQEKGQWKIIALPE
;
A
#
# COMPACT_ATOMS: atom_id res chain seq x y z
N MET A 1 -42.14 41.21 -48.51
CA MET A 1 -42.35 41.93 -47.24
C MET A 1 -43.07 41.02 -46.25
N LYS A 2 -42.71 41.13 -44.97
CA LYS A 2 -43.12 40.31 -43.79
C LYS A 2 -42.28 39.02 -43.64
N LYS A 3 -41.14 39.06 -42.93
CA LYS A 3 -40.94 39.03 -41.46
C LYS A 3 -41.80 37.96 -40.78
N ASN A 4 -41.15 36.86 -40.38
CA ASN A 4 -41.31 36.21 -39.08
C ASN A 4 -40.07 35.34 -38.82
N ILE A 5 -39.02 36.02 -38.36
CA ILE A 5 -37.94 35.43 -37.56
C ILE A 5 -38.46 35.49 -36.13
N LEU A 6 -38.72 34.37 -35.47
CA LEU A 6 -38.52 34.23 -34.03
C LEU A 6 -38.74 32.77 -33.58
N LEU A 7 -37.97 32.39 -32.55
CA LEU A 7 -38.00 31.17 -31.74
C LEU A 7 -37.05 30.06 -32.19
N PHE A 8 -35.79 30.18 -31.78
CA PHE A 8 -35.12 29.18 -30.93
C PHE A 8 -33.93 29.87 -30.23
N ALA A 9 -34.20 30.49 -29.09
CA ALA A 9 -33.21 30.83 -28.09
C ALA A 9 -33.64 30.14 -26.79
N LEU A 10 -32.65 29.69 -26.02
CA LEU A 10 -32.75 28.96 -24.75
C LEU A 10 -33.11 27.47 -24.85
N ALA A 11 -32.18 26.69 -25.41
CA ALA A 11 -31.69 25.56 -24.62
C ALA A 11 -30.36 26.03 -24.01
N LEU A 12 -30.47 26.61 -22.80
CA LEU A 12 -29.33 26.80 -21.91
C LEU A 12 -28.57 25.47 -21.86
N LEU A 13 -27.33 25.48 -22.30
CA LEU A 13 -26.31 24.50 -21.95
C LEU A 13 -25.84 24.87 -20.54
N PRO A 14 -26.17 24.12 -19.47
CA PRO A 14 -25.38 24.11 -18.26
C PRO A 14 -24.53 22.84 -18.31
N PHE A 15 -23.64 22.75 -19.30
CA PHE A 15 -22.62 21.70 -19.35
C PHE A 15 -21.26 22.36 -19.65
N LEU A 16 -20.95 23.37 -18.85
CA LEU A 16 -19.61 23.90 -18.68
C LEU A 16 -19.44 24.09 -17.18
N LEU A 17 -19.06 23.02 -16.49
CA LEU A 17 -18.40 22.96 -15.18
C LEU A 17 -18.28 21.48 -14.77
N PHE A 18 -17.62 20.69 -15.61
CA PHE A 18 -16.77 19.63 -15.11
C PHE A 18 -15.37 20.04 -15.54
N ALA A 19 -14.64 20.73 -14.66
CA ALA A 19 -13.19 20.73 -14.73
C ALA A 19 -12.77 19.30 -14.38
N GLN A 20 -12.82 18.44 -15.40
CA GLN A 20 -12.26 17.11 -15.34
C GLN A 20 -10.75 17.34 -15.47
N GLU A 21 -9.98 16.96 -14.44
CA GLU A 21 -8.52 16.92 -14.48
C GLU A 21 -8.08 15.91 -15.57
N GLU A 22 -8.15 16.30 -16.83
CA GLU A 22 -7.74 15.45 -17.95
C GLU A 22 -6.23 15.58 -18.16
N GLY A 23 -5.47 14.80 -17.39
CA GLY A 23 -4.09 14.50 -17.77
C GLY A 23 -4.05 13.87 -19.17
N SER A 24 -2.99 14.15 -19.93
CA SER A 24 -2.79 13.62 -21.28
C SER A 24 -1.75 12.49 -21.28
N LEU A 25 -2.05 11.36 -21.93
CA LEU A 25 -1.07 10.28 -22.12
C LEU A 25 -0.02 10.74 -23.14
N THR A 26 1.22 10.90 -22.68
CA THR A 26 2.34 11.43 -23.49
C THR A 26 3.33 10.37 -23.92
N GLY A 27 3.29 9.18 -23.31
CA GLY A 27 4.11 8.04 -23.73
C GLY A 27 3.68 6.71 -23.13
N THR A 28 3.98 5.62 -23.83
CA THR A 28 3.81 4.26 -23.32
C THR A 28 5.01 3.42 -23.72
N LEU A 29 5.55 2.67 -22.77
CA LEU A 29 6.66 1.76 -22.96
C LEU A 29 6.29 0.37 -22.46
N THR A 30 6.33 -0.63 -23.33
CA THR A 30 6.14 -2.02 -22.93
C THR A 30 7.43 -2.54 -22.28
N LEU A 31 7.42 -2.63 -20.94
CA LEU A 31 8.54 -3.12 -20.17
C LEU A 31 8.65 -4.65 -20.29
N TYR A 32 7.54 -5.36 -20.21
CA TYR A 32 7.52 -6.82 -20.37
C TYR A 32 6.31 -7.24 -21.19
N ASP A 33 6.50 -8.20 -22.09
CA ASP A 33 5.40 -8.81 -22.81
C ASP A 33 5.74 -10.26 -23.17
N SER A 34 4.85 -11.17 -22.79
CA SER A 34 4.97 -12.59 -23.03
C SER A 34 4.37 -13.04 -24.37
N HIS A 35 4.14 -12.11 -25.32
CA HIS A 35 3.57 -12.21 -26.69
C HIS A 35 3.54 -13.60 -27.37
N SER A 36 4.41 -14.54 -27.01
CA SER A 36 4.29 -15.96 -27.35
C SER A 36 4.98 -16.87 -26.30
N TYR A 37 4.18 -17.52 -25.45
CA TYR A 37 4.38 -18.88 -24.85
C TYR A 37 4.74 -19.09 -23.36
N GLN A 38 5.32 -18.15 -22.60
CA GLN A 38 5.46 -18.37 -21.14
C GLN A 38 5.24 -17.08 -20.32
N PRO A 39 4.23 -17.04 -19.43
CA PRO A 39 4.09 -15.94 -18.49
C PRO A 39 5.26 -15.94 -17.50
N PHE A 40 5.58 -14.78 -16.94
CA PHE A 40 6.51 -14.71 -15.83
C PHE A 40 5.81 -15.24 -14.59
N LEU A 41 6.34 -16.34 -14.03
CA LEU A 41 5.79 -16.98 -12.86
C LEU A 41 6.31 -16.26 -11.61
N VAL A 42 5.37 -15.81 -10.79
CA VAL A 42 5.64 -15.19 -9.50
C VAL A 42 4.88 -15.93 -8.42
N ASN A 43 5.39 -15.98 -7.21
CA ASN A 43 4.68 -16.54 -6.06
C ASN A 43 4.83 -15.58 -4.88
N SER A 44 3.81 -15.51 -4.03
CA SER A 44 3.76 -14.59 -2.89
C SER A 44 4.81 -14.87 -1.81
N ASP A 45 5.43 -16.05 -1.84
CA ASP A 45 6.52 -16.46 -0.95
C ASP A 45 7.92 -16.04 -1.44
N GLY A 46 8.07 -15.70 -2.73
CA GLY A 46 9.37 -15.53 -3.39
C GLY A 46 10.02 -14.15 -3.23
N GLY A 47 9.35 -13.18 -2.62
CA GLY A 47 9.84 -11.81 -2.51
C GLY A 47 9.99 -11.11 -3.87
N TRP A 48 10.96 -10.21 -4.01
CA TRP A 48 11.24 -9.51 -5.26
C TRP A 48 11.97 -10.41 -6.26
N MET A 49 11.36 -10.61 -7.42
CA MET A 49 11.91 -11.40 -8.52
C MET A 49 12.27 -10.49 -9.69
N GLU A 50 13.49 -10.62 -10.21
CA GLU A 50 13.93 -9.87 -11.39
C GLU A 50 13.28 -10.41 -12.66
N VAL A 51 12.61 -9.54 -13.41
CA VAL A 51 11.97 -9.88 -14.69
C VAL A 51 12.94 -9.65 -15.85
N ARG A 52 13.55 -8.46 -15.89
CA ARG A 52 14.52 -8.07 -16.92
C ARG A 52 15.29 -6.82 -16.53
N LYS A 53 16.35 -6.53 -17.28
CA LYS A 53 16.97 -5.21 -17.37
C LYS A 53 16.17 -4.29 -18.29
N VAL A 54 16.12 -3.01 -17.93
CA VAL A 54 15.49 -1.93 -18.70
C VAL A 54 16.59 -0.94 -19.07
N TYR A 55 16.68 -0.58 -20.34
CA TYR A 55 17.75 0.29 -20.81
C TYR A 55 17.25 1.71 -20.94
N LYS A 56 18.11 2.70 -20.65
CA LYS A 56 17.73 4.13 -20.74
C LYS A 56 17.21 4.47 -22.14
N GLU A 57 17.78 3.85 -23.16
CA GLU A 57 17.42 4.06 -24.56
C GLU A 57 15.96 3.66 -24.87
N ASP A 58 15.37 2.75 -24.08
CA ASP A 58 13.96 2.37 -24.20
C ASP A 58 13.02 3.56 -23.91
N PHE A 59 13.49 4.57 -23.18
CA PHE A 59 12.74 5.77 -22.82
C PHE A 59 12.85 6.90 -23.86
N ASN A 60 13.71 6.78 -24.88
CA ASN A 60 13.89 7.81 -25.90
C ASN A 60 12.61 8.09 -26.73
N SER A 61 11.67 7.15 -26.73
CA SER A 61 10.36 7.30 -27.39
C SER A 61 9.38 8.16 -26.59
N ILE A 62 9.67 8.44 -25.31
CA ILE A 62 8.84 9.26 -24.43
C ILE A 62 9.30 10.71 -24.55
N LEU A 63 8.40 11.57 -25.03
CA LEU A 63 8.67 13.01 -25.15
C LEU A 63 8.89 13.63 -23.77
N PRO A 64 9.72 14.68 -23.61
CA PRO A 64 9.86 15.39 -22.33
C PRO A 64 8.53 16.04 -21.89
N PRO A 65 8.38 16.39 -20.60
CA PRO A 65 7.18 17.05 -20.10
C PRO A 65 6.90 18.37 -20.85
N THR A 66 5.62 18.63 -21.11
CA THR A 66 5.21 19.91 -21.70
C THR A 66 5.44 21.05 -20.71
N ALA A 67 5.79 22.25 -21.20
CA ALA A 67 5.97 23.40 -20.30
C ALA A 67 4.69 23.71 -19.52
N GLY A 68 4.79 23.86 -18.20
CA GLY A 68 3.65 24.10 -17.32
C GLY A 68 2.85 22.84 -16.96
N THR A 69 3.39 21.64 -17.21
CA THR A 69 2.79 20.38 -16.76
C THR A 69 3.68 19.65 -15.75
N ILE A 70 3.06 18.83 -14.91
CA ILE A 70 3.71 17.84 -14.06
C ILE A 70 3.53 16.44 -14.66
N ARG A 71 4.61 15.67 -14.74
CA ARG A 71 4.56 14.30 -15.25
C ARG A 71 4.30 13.31 -14.13
N LYS A 72 3.29 12.46 -14.32
CA LYS A 72 2.98 11.30 -13.48
C LYS A 72 3.17 10.02 -14.28
N TRP A 73 3.69 9.00 -13.63
CA TRP A 73 3.95 7.68 -14.19
C TRP A 73 3.05 6.66 -13.54
N ARG A 74 2.60 5.66 -14.30
CA ARG A 74 1.94 4.48 -13.74
C ARG A 74 2.28 3.24 -14.56
N VAL A 75 2.12 2.09 -13.95
CA VAL A 75 2.27 0.80 -14.61
C VAL A 75 0.90 0.20 -14.86
N LYS A 76 0.67 -0.22 -16.10
CA LYS A 76 -0.45 -1.05 -16.50
C LYS A 76 0.04 -2.48 -16.65
N THR A 77 -0.64 -3.44 -16.03
CA THR A 77 -0.28 -4.86 -16.17
C THR A 77 -1.43 -5.71 -16.63
N THR A 78 -1.08 -6.81 -17.29
CA THR A 78 -1.97 -7.93 -17.58
C THR A 78 -1.41 -9.17 -16.89
N TYR A 79 -2.14 -9.71 -15.92
CA TYR A 79 -1.72 -10.90 -15.16
C TYR A 79 -2.90 -11.77 -14.74
N ILE A 80 -2.62 -12.99 -14.31
CA ILE A 80 -3.57 -13.89 -13.65
C ILE A 80 -3.04 -14.16 -12.25
N ASP A 81 -3.86 -13.89 -11.24
CA ASP A 81 -3.67 -14.40 -9.89
C ASP A 81 -4.25 -15.82 -9.83
N GLU A 82 -3.43 -16.82 -9.53
CA GLU A 82 -3.83 -18.23 -9.43
C GLU A 82 -4.06 -18.68 -7.97
N SER A 83 -4.25 -17.74 -7.05
CA SER A 83 -4.72 -18.07 -5.71
C SER A 83 -6.04 -18.87 -5.77
N GLY A 84 -6.32 -19.67 -4.74
CA GLY A 84 -7.60 -20.38 -4.66
C GLY A 84 -8.78 -19.41 -4.60
N GLN A 85 -10.02 -19.90 -4.72
CA GLN A 85 -11.24 -19.06 -4.80
C GLN A 85 -11.43 -18.02 -3.67
N ASN A 86 -10.65 -18.09 -2.58
CA ASN A 86 -10.73 -17.21 -1.42
C ASN A 86 -9.42 -16.44 -1.14
N GLY A 87 -8.43 -16.48 -2.03
CA GLY A 87 -7.17 -15.76 -1.86
C GLY A 87 -7.26 -14.33 -2.39
N GLN A 88 -6.81 -13.36 -1.59
CA GLN A 88 -6.54 -12.00 -2.06
C GLN A 88 -5.06 -11.85 -2.32
N SER A 89 -4.69 -11.17 -3.41
CA SER A 89 -3.30 -10.81 -3.64
C SER A 89 -3.17 -9.46 -4.34
N THR A 90 -1.99 -8.86 -4.29
CA THR A 90 -1.65 -7.69 -5.10
C THR A 90 -0.29 -7.88 -5.75
N LEU A 91 -0.18 -7.43 -7.00
CA LEU A 91 1.08 -7.36 -7.71
C LEU A 91 1.77 -6.04 -7.40
N GLN A 92 3.06 -6.09 -7.09
CA GLN A 92 3.92 -4.92 -7.10
C GLN A 92 4.98 -5.05 -8.18
N VAL A 93 5.24 -3.93 -8.85
CA VAL A 93 6.25 -3.78 -9.88
C VAL A 93 7.25 -2.73 -9.40
N LYS A 94 8.53 -3.10 -9.35
CA LYS A 94 9.61 -2.21 -8.94
C LYS A 94 10.52 -1.93 -10.12
N LEU A 95 10.79 -0.65 -10.35
CA LEU A 95 11.74 -0.16 -11.32
C LEU A 95 12.90 0.49 -10.56
N ARG A 96 14.06 -0.17 -10.51
CA ARG A 96 15.23 0.33 -9.78
C ARG A 96 16.34 0.74 -10.74
N SER A 97 16.97 1.88 -10.50
CA SER A 97 18.28 2.21 -11.09
C SER A 97 19.39 1.61 -10.23
N VAL A 98 20.63 1.60 -10.73
CA VAL A 98 21.81 1.19 -9.96
C VAL A 98 22.00 2.08 -8.72
N ASP A 99 21.66 3.37 -8.83
CA ASP A 99 21.96 4.39 -7.83
C ASP A 99 20.74 4.86 -7.01
N ASN A 100 19.53 4.38 -7.34
CA ASN A 100 18.28 4.78 -6.68
C ASN A 100 17.59 3.55 -6.07
N PRO A 101 17.08 3.62 -4.80
CA PRO A 101 16.37 2.52 -4.16
C PRO A 101 15.17 1.97 -4.96
N GLY A 102 14.69 2.71 -5.96
CA GLY A 102 13.81 2.26 -7.02
C GLY A 102 12.35 2.50 -6.74
N THR A 103 11.62 2.95 -7.76
CA THR A 103 10.20 3.24 -7.72
C THR A 103 9.38 1.96 -7.63
N VAL A 104 8.45 1.91 -6.67
CA VAL A 104 7.53 0.78 -6.51
C VAL A 104 6.12 1.21 -6.91
N PHE A 105 5.60 0.52 -7.92
CA PHE A 105 4.23 0.59 -8.37
C PHE A 105 3.44 -0.54 -7.73
N THR A 106 2.34 -0.20 -7.08
CA THR A 106 1.44 -1.16 -6.42
C THR A 106 0.12 -1.19 -7.16
N LEU A 107 -0.31 -2.41 -7.52
CA LEU A 107 -1.61 -2.63 -8.13
C LEU A 107 -2.69 -2.78 -7.06
N PRO A 108 -3.97 -2.55 -7.40
CA PRO A 108 -5.07 -2.82 -6.48
C PRO A 108 -5.13 -4.30 -6.12
N TRP A 109 -5.65 -4.60 -4.93
CA TRP A 109 -5.91 -5.96 -4.49
C TRP A 109 -6.91 -6.67 -5.41
N THR A 110 -6.66 -7.94 -5.69
CA THR A 110 -7.56 -8.81 -6.43
C THR A 110 -8.39 -9.64 -5.47
N GLU A 111 -9.70 -9.39 -5.46
CA GLU A 111 -10.66 -10.16 -4.66
C GLU A 111 -11.10 -11.47 -5.32
N LYS A 112 -10.82 -11.63 -6.63
CA LYS A 112 -11.27 -12.77 -7.43
C LYS A 112 -10.07 -13.44 -8.07
N ALA A 113 -9.70 -14.58 -7.49
CA ALA A 113 -8.65 -15.40 -8.00
C ALA A 113 -9.03 -16.14 -9.30
N SER A 114 -8.02 -16.61 -10.02
CA SER A 114 -8.09 -17.37 -11.28
C SER A 114 -8.79 -16.64 -12.43
N ARG A 115 -8.69 -15.31 -12.50
CA ARG A 115 -9.18 -14.51 -13.63
C ARG A 115 -8.08 -13.64 -14.21
N TRP A 116 -8.20 -13.35 -15.50
CA TRP A 116 -7.41 -12.32 -16.17
C TRP A 116 -7.68 -10.97 -15.51
N GLN A 117 -6.61 -10.29 -15.12
CA GLN A 117 -6.61 -8.99 -14.49
C GLN A 117 -5.88 -8.03 -15.43
N GLU A 118 -6.56 -6.96 -15.81
CA GLU A 118 -5.96 -5.80 -16.46
C GLU A 118 -6.15 -4.62 -15.52
N LYS A 119 -5.04 -4.16 -14.93
CA LYS A 119 -5.06 -3.24 -13.80
C LYS A 119 -3.96 -2.20 -13.94
N ASN A 120 -4.29 -0.99 -13.53
CA ASN A 120 -3.35 0.13 -13.43
C ASN A 120 -2.85 0.21 -11.98
N SER A 121 -1.57 0.56 -11.81
CA SER A 121 -0.99 0.85 -10.51
C SER A 121 -1.37 2.25 -10.03
N ASN A 122 -0.91 2.58 -8.81
CA ASN A 122 -0.82 3.97 -8.37
C ASN A 122 0.01 4.85 -9.33
N TRP A 123 -0.21 6.16 -9.22
CA TRP A 123 0.63 7.18 -9.82
C TRP A 123 1.95 7.34 -9.06
N PHE A 124 3.00 7.70 -9.78
CA PHE A 124 4.29 8.09 -9.25
C PHE A 124 4.73 9.41 -9.87
N ILE A 125 5.24 10.32 -9.05
CA ILE A 125 5.69 11.64 -9.48
C ILE A 125 7.20 11.73 -9.18
N PRO A 126 8.07 11.72 -10.19
CA PRO A 126 9.49 11.98 -9.99
C PRO A 126 9.68 13.45 -9.62
N LEU A 127 10.42 13.70 -8.54
CA LEU A 127 10.73 15.04 -8.04
C LEU A 127 12.00 15.64 -8.69
N GLU A 128 12.58 14.96 -9.68
CA GLU A 128 13.76 15.43 -10.41
C GLU A 128 13.36 16.34 -11.59
N ASP A 129 14.24 17.28 -11.94
CA ASP A 129 13.96 18.45 -12.79
C ASP A 129 13.43 18.14 -14.20
N ASP A 130 13.60 16.92 -14.71
CA ASP A 130 13.17 16.53 -16.07
C ASP A 130 11.89 15.68 -16.10
N GLY A 131 11.32 15.34 -14.94
CA GLY A 131 10.11 14.54 -14.82
C GLY A 131 10.27 13.09 -15.29
N MET A 132 11.50 12.60 -15.49
CA MET A 132 11.78 11.22 -15.88
C MET A 132 11.81 10.29 -14.67
N ILE A 133 11.42 9.03 -14.90
CA ILE A 133 11.39 8.02 -13.84
C ILE A 133 12.72 7.25 -13.69
N LEU A 134 13.59 7.34 -14.70
CA LEU A 134 14.89 6.69 -14.73
C LEU A 134 15.90 7.55 -15.48
N ASP A 135 17.01 7.85 -14.82
CA ASP A 135 18.10 8.63 -15.44
C ASP A 135 19.18 7.74 -16.05
N ASN A 136 19.17 6.45 -15.71
CA ASN A 136 20.14 5.42 -16.08
C ASN A 136 19.46 4.08 -16.33
N ASN A 137 20.25 3.09 -16.77
CA ASN A 137 19.80 1.70 -16.90
C ASN A 137 19.23 1.19 -15.57
N GLY A 138 18.14 0.44 -15.67
CA GLY A 138 17.41 -0.08 -14.54
C GLY A 138 17.14 -1.57 -14.60
N VAL A 139 16.50 -2.05 -13.55
CA VAL A 139 16.03 -3.42 -13.41
C VAL A 139 14.55 -3.39 -13.07
N LEU A 140 13.78 -4.14 -13.85
CA LEU A 140 12.38 -4.42 -13.59
C LEU A 140 12.29 -5.64 -12.68
N SER A 141 11.64 -5.49 -11.55
CA SER A 141 11.37 -6.58 -10.61
C SER A 141 9.90 -6.60 -10.24
N VAL A 142 9.39 -7.75 -9.84
CA VAL A 142 8.00 -7.94 -9.45
C VAL A 142 7.92 -8.76 -8.18
N ARG A 143 6.86 -8.58 -7.42
CA ARG A 143 6.48 -9.50 -6.35
C ARG A 143 4.97 -9.57 -6.25
N LEU A 144 4.47 -10.73 -5.87
CA LEU A 144 3.09 -10.87 -5.43
C LEU A 144 3.07 -10.75 -3.91
N ILE A 145 2.07 -10.05 -3.37
CA ILE A 145 1.82 -9.96 -1.94
C ILE A 145 0.47 -10.63 -1.69
N ALA A 146 0.44 -11.58 -0.77
CA ALA A 146 -0.78 -12.24 -0.33
C ALA A 146 -0.79 -12.29 1.21
N PRO A 147 -1.94 -12.50 1.85
CA PRO A 147 -2.04 -12.65 3.30
C PRO A 147 -1.06 -13.70 3.86
N PRO A 148 -0.60 -13.53 5.11
CA PRO A 148 0.29 -14.51 5.75
C PRO A 148 -0.27 -15.93 5.69
N ARG A 149 0.60 -16.92 5.47
CA ARG A 149 0.25 -18.36 5.32
C ARG A 149 -0.51 -18.73 4.03
N SER A 150 -0.79 -17.76 3.16
CA SER A 150 -1.27 -18.04 1.80
C SER A 150 -0.10 -18.00 0.80
N SER A 151 0.10 -19.09 0.05
CA SER A 151 0.93 -19.09 -1.14
C SER A 151 0.01 -18.89 -2.33
N ALA A 152 0.19 -17.77 -3.03
CA ALA A 152 -0.56 -17.38 -4.20
C ALA A 152 0.41 -17.39 -5.40
N PRO A 153 0.29 -18.36 -6.32
CA PRO A 153 0.98 -18.27 -7.59
C PRO A 153 0.33 -17.20 -8.47
N GLY A 154 1.13 -16.55 -9.31
CA GLY A 154 0.69 -15.57 -10.27
C GLY A 154 1.42 -15.72 -11.60
N LYS A 155 0.74 -15.36 -12.69
CA LYS A 155 1.24 -15.40 -14.05
C LYS A 155 1.16 -14.01 -14.66
N ILE A 156 2.30 -13.37 -14.88
CA ILE A 156 2.36 -12.04 -15.48
C ILE A 156 2.57 -12.19 -16.98
N TYR A 157 1.72 -11.53 -17.76
CA TYR A 157 1.77 -11.57 -19.23
C TYR A 157 2.31 -10.27 -19.80
N LYS A 158 1.93 -9.12 -19.25
CA LYS A 158 2.35 -7.83 -19.78
C LYS A 158 2.54 -6.81 -18.68
N ILE A 159 3.57 -5.97 -18.81
CA ILE A 159 3.84 -4.81 -17.97
C ILE A 159 4.14 -3.65 -18.92
N GLU A 160 3.33 -2.61 -18.85
CA GLU A 160 3.48 -1.36 -19.61
C GLU A 160 3.65 -0.21 -18.64
N LEU A 161 4.53 0.71 -18.98
CA LEU A 161 4.75 1.95 -18.25
C LEU A 161 4.14 3.09 -19.05
N GLU A 162 3.31 3.89 -18.41
CA GLU A 162 2.62 5.02 -19.02
C GLU A 162 3.11 6.33 -18.40
N ALA A 163 3.41 7.31 -19.25
CA ALA A 163 3.73 8.68 -18.88
C ALA A 163 2.53 9.58 -19.18
N TRP A 164 2.10 10.37 -18.18
CA TRP A 164 0.96 11.27 -18.27
C TRP A 164 1.35 12.67 -17.81
N ASP A 165 0.98 13.69 -18.59
CA ASP A 165 1.24 15.09 -18.27
C ASP A 165 -0.05 15.76 -17.78
N PHE A 166 0.00 16.39 -16.61
CA PHE A 166 -1.11 17.12 -15.99
C PHE A 166 -0.77 18.61 -15.90
N PRO A 167 -1.73 19.53 -16.15
CA PRO A 167 -1.47 20.96 -15.96
C PRO A 167 -1.06 21.25 -14.51
N MET A 168 -0.08 22.14 -14.33
CA MET A 168 0.49 22.49 -13.03
C MET A 168 -0.28 23.66 -12.41
N ASP A 169 -1.02 23.42 -11.33
CA ASP A 169 -1.63 24.50 -10.53
C ASP A 169 -0.64 24.95 -9.44
N LEU A 170 -0.39 26.27 -9.38
CA LEU A 170 0.62 26.91 -8.52
C LEU A 170 0.39 26.74 -7.00
N GLU A 171 -0.79 26.26 -6.58
CA GLU A 171 -1.13 26.03 -5.16
C GLU A 171 -0.63 24.66 -4.65
N ASP A 172 -0.38 23.67 -5.52
CA ASP A 172 0.01 22.30 -5.11
C ASP A 172 1.50 22.19 -4.71
N LEU A 173 2.36 23.07 -5.24
CA LEU A 173 3.81 23.06 -4.99
C LEU A 173 4.21 23.38 -3.54
N GLN A 174 3.32 23.94 -2.71
CA GLN A 174 3.64 24.30 -1.32
C GLN A 174 3.24 23.24 -0.27
N SER A 175 2.49 22.20 -0.65
CA SER A 175 2.01 21.18 0.30
C SER A 175 2.79 19.87 0.28
N GLU A 176 3.63 19.63 -0.73
CA GLU A 176 4.14 18.29 -1.03
C GLU A 176 5.56 18.05 -0.50
N LYS A 177 5.64 17.68 0.79
CA LYS A 177 6.64 16.70 1.22
C LYS A 177 6.37 15.39 0.46
N PRO A 178 7.37 14.50 0.24
CA PRO A 178 7.20 13.27 -0.52
C PRO A 178 6.07 12.42 0.07
N GLN A 179 4.87 12.56 -0.46
CA GLN A 179 3.76 11.67 -0.23
C GLN A 179 3.92 10.57 -1.27
N LEU A 180 4.08 9.34 -0.81
CA LEU A 180 3.77 8.16 -1.61
C LEU A 180 2.26 8.22 -1.89
N GLN A 181 1.83 9.00 -2.89
CA GLN A 181 0.45 9.03 -3.33
C GLN A 181 0.14 7.70 -4.03
N MET A 182 -0.24 6.70 -3.24
CA MET A 182 -0.93 5.52 -3.75
C MET A 182 -2.29 5.98 -4.27
N ALA A 183 -2.40 6.24 -5.56
CA ALA A 183 -3.65 6.66 -6.18
C ALA A 183 -4.73 5.57 -6.03
N PHE A 184 -5.63 5.77 -5.08
CA PHE A 184 -7.02 5.38 -5.24
C PHE A 184 -7.79 6.61 -5.69
N SER A 185 -8.46 6.49 -6.83
CA SER A 185 -9.51 7.43 -7.24
C SER A 185 -10.56 7.50 -6.14
N THR A 186 -10.60 8.60 -5.40
CA THR A 186 -11.69 8.94 -4.49
C THR A 186 -12.96 9.20 -5.30
N PRO A 187 -14.12 8.64 -4.91
CA PRO A 187 -15.38 9.34 -5.10
C PRO A 187 -15.34 10.60 -4.24
N SER A 188 -15.72 11.73 -4.82
CA SER A 188 -15.82 13.01 -4.13
C SER A 188 -16.78 12.94 -2.94
N GLU A 189 -16.37 13.63 -1.87
CA GLU A 189 -17.16 14.10 -0.72
C GLU A 189 -17.75 13.04 0.23
N LEU A 190 -17.11 12.88 1.39
CA LEU A 190 -17.79 13.04 2.67
C LEU A 190 -16.83 13.74 3.65
N THR A 191 -17.07 15.04 3.83
CA THR A 191 -16.44 15.88 4.85
C THR A 191 -16.81 15.32 6.24
N ILE A 192 -15.91 14.54 6.84
CA ILE A 192 -16.02 14.20 8.25
C ILE A 192 -15.46 15.40 9.05
N PRO A 193 -16.21 15.97 10.02
CA PRO A 193 -15.72 17.09 10.81
C PRO A 193 -14.44 16.71 11.54
N ARG A 194 -13.35 17.42 11.25
CA ARG A 194 -12.12 17.38 12.06
C ARG A 194 -12.39 18.09 13.39
N ASP A 195 -12.75 17.32 14.41
CA ASP A 195 -12.69 17.81 15.78
C ASP A 195 -11.22 17.97 16.19
N ASN A 196 -10.88 19.22 16.54
CA ASN A 196 -9.58 19.63 17.04
C ASN A 196 -9.22 18.90 18.35
N TYR A 197 -8.56 17.75 18.24
CA TYR A 197 -7.76 17.20 19.34
C TYR A 197 -6.29 17.55 19.12
N ARG A 198 -5.80 18.53 19.88
CA ARG A 198 -4.37 18.74 20.11
C ARG A 198 -3.79 17.41 20.63
N SER A 199 -3.02 16.72 19.80
CA SER A 199 -2.22 15.58 20.27
C SER A 199 -1.11 16.10 21.19
N PRO A 200 -0.95 15.54 22.41
CA PRO A 200 0.26 15.75 23.20
C PRO A 200 1.46 15.12 22.45
N ASP A 201 2.66 15.70 22.63
CA ASP A 201 3.90 15.43 21.89
C ASP A 201 4.01 14.02 21.26
N SER A 202 3.79 13.97 19.94
CA SER A 202 3.61 12.74 19.15
C SER A 202 4.83 11.81 19.10
N MET A 203 6.03 12.34 19.42
CA MET A 203 7.27 11.55 19.46
C MET A 203 7.35 10.66 20.71
N GLU A 204 6.97 11.18 21.88
CA GLU A 204 7.03 10.43 23.14
C GLU A 204 5.98 9.30 23.15
N THR A 205 4.83 9.49 22.49
CA THR A 205 3.79 8.46 22.35
C THR A 205 4.17 7.35 21.36
N LYS A 206 4.84 7.68 20.25
CA LYS A 206 5.31 6.67 19.27
C LYS A 206 6.38 5.75 19.88
N GLU A 207 7.36 6.29 20.61
CA GLU A 207 8.39 5.49 21.29
C GLU A 207 7.79 4.53 22.34
N ASN A 208 6.83 5.03 23.13
CA ASN A 208 6.12 4.21 24.11
C ASN A 208 5.33 3.07 23.46
N ALA A 209 4.70 3.34 22.31
CA ALA A 209 4.01 2.33 21.52
C ALA A 209 4.98 1.27 20.97
N VAL A 210 6.19 1.66 20.51
CA VAL A 210 7.24 0.70 20.12
C VAL A 210 7.62 -0.20 21.28
N LYS A 211 7.91 0.41 22.45
CA LYS A 211 8.33 -0.34 23.64
C LYS A 211 7.28 -1.35 24.06
N PHE A 212 6.02 -0.93 24.13
CA PHE A 212 4.91 -1.83 24.43
C PHE A 212 4.78 -2.98 23.42
N SER A 213 4.89 -2.70 22.13
CA SER A 213 4.81 -3.73 21.09
C SER A 213 5.94 -4.75 21.22
N LEU A 214 7.15 -4.31 21.54
CA LEU A 214 8.28 -5.21 21.79
C LEU A 214 8.11 -6.02 23.09
N ASP A 215 7.54 -5.42 24.13
CA ASP A 215 7.20 -6.15 25.37
C ASP A 215 6.16 -7.24 25.09
N PHE A 216 5.17 -6.99 24.22
CA PHE A 216 4.25 -8.02 23.76
C PHE A 216 4.97 -9.13 22.98
N VAL A 217 5.88 -8.79 22.06
CA VAL A 217 6.70 -9.80 21.35
C VAL A 217 7.51 -10.64 22.34
N GLN A 218 8.11 -10.02 23.36
CA GLN A 218 8.82 -10.74 24.42
C GLN A 218 7.88 -11.69 25.18
N HIS A 219 6.64 -11.28 25.51
CA HIS A 219 5.66 -12.19 26.12
C HIS A 219 5.33 -13.40 25.23
N ASN A 220 5.34 -13.23 23.91
CA ASN A 220 5.16 -14.34 22.98
C ASN A 220 6.37 -15.30 23.00
N ILE A 221 7.59 -14.77 23.01
CA ILE A 221 8.83 -15.55 23.08
C ILE A 221 8.92 -16.32 24.40
N ASP A 222 8.60 -15.67 25.52
CA ASP A 222 8.69 -16.25 26.87
C ASP A 222 7.55 -17.23 27.18
N GLY A 223 6.54 -17.33 26.31
CA GLY A 223 5.31 -18.06 26.61
C GLY A 223 4.55 -17.49 27.83
N ASN A 224 4.70 -16.20 28.11
CA ASN A 224 4.07 -15.53 29.25
C ASN A 224 2.58 -15.27 28.96
N LEU A 225 1.74 -16.30 29.17
CA LEU A 225 0.29 -16.24 28.92
C LEU A 225 -0.41 -15.09 29.68
N PRO A 226 -0.14 -14.84 30.99
CA PRO A 226 -0.74 -13.71 31.69
C PRO A 226 -0.39 -12.36 31.05
N GLY A 227 0.87 -12.16 30.67
CA GLY A 227 1.33 -10.96 29.97
C GLY A 227 0.65 -10.81 28.62
N PHE A 228 0.61 -11.88 27.83
CA PHE A 228 -0.06 -11.93 26.52
C PHE A 228 -1.52 -11.48 26.60
N TYR A 229 -2.36 -12.14 27.41
CA TYR A 229 -3.77 -11.79 27.51
C TYR A 229 -4.02 -10.43 28.17
N LYS A 230 -3.13 -9.97 29.05
CA LYS A 230 -3.21 -8.63 29.64
C LYS A 230 -2.90 -7.54 28.63
N SER A 231 -2.06 -7.80 27.63
CA SER A 231 -1.79 -6.87 26.54
C SER A 231 -2.95 -6.73 25.56
N LEU A 232 -3.85 -7.72 25.46
CA LEU A 232 -5.02 -7.65 24.59
C LEU A 232 -6.15 -6.81 25.21
N SER A 233 -6.79 -5.97 24.38
CA SER A 233 -8.01 -5.24 24.74
C SER A 233 -9.18 -6.21 24.99
N GLU A 234 -10.14 -5.79 25.81
CA GLU A 234 -11.37 -6.53 26.05
C GLU A 234 -12.28 -6.56 24.81
N ASN A 235 -12.21 -5.51 23.98
CA ASN A 235 -12.96 -5.35 22.74
C ASN A 235 -12.03 -5.43 21.53
N LEU A 236 -11.24 -6.49 21.47
CA LEU A 236 -10.31 -6.73 20.38
C LEU A 236 -11.04 -6.76 19.04
N LYS A 237 -10.44 -6.14 18.03
CA LYS A 237 -10.98 -6.04 16.68
C LYS A 237 -10.21 -6.94 15.73
N ASP A 238 -10.92 -7.40 14.73
CA ASP A 238 -10.33 -8.00 13.55
C ASP A 238 -9.84 -6.91 12.59
N LEU A 239 -8.57 -6.95 12.18
CA LEU A 239 -7.98 -5.95 11.29
C LEU A 239 -8.54 -6.02 9.87
N GLU A 240 -9.09 -7.13 9.41
CA GLU A 240 -9.59 -7.24 8.04
C GLU A 240 -11.04 -6.76 7.97
N THR A 241 -11.85 -7.23 8.92
CA THR A 241 -13.32 -7.10 8.90
C THR A 241 -13.88 -6.06 9.88
N GLY A 242 -13.10 -5.65 10.89
CA GLY A 242 -13.52 -4.73 11.95
C GLY A 242 -14.51 -5.34 12.96
N PHE A 243 -14.79 -6.65 12.90
CA PHE A 243 -15.63 -7.30 13.89
C PHE A 243 -14.95 -7.38 15.25
N SER A 244 -15.76 -7.32 16.31
CA SER A 244 -15.26 -7.60 17.65
C SER A 244 -15.03 -9.09 17.84
N GLN A 245 -13.89 -9.43 18.39
CA GLN A 245 -13.55 -10.77 18.85
C GLN A 245 -13.14 -10.75 20.32
N SER A 246 -13.39 -11.86 21.00
CA SER A 246 -12.97 -12.02 22.39
C SER A 246 -11.46 -12.28 22.44
N ARG A 247 -10.73 -11.59 23.31
CA ARG A 247 -9.29 -11.82 23.52
C ARG A 247 -8.93 -13.28 23.85
N TYR A 248 -9.87 -14.04 24.42
CA TYR A 248 -9.66 -15.46 24.76
C TYR A 248 -9.79 -16.41 23.56
N ARG A 249 -10.23 -15.91 22.40
CA ARG A 249 -10.23 -16.67 21.14
C ARG A 249 -8.90 -16.58 20.40
N ILE A 250 -8.07 -15.59 20.74
CA ILE A 250 -6.74 -15.45 20.14
C ILE A 250 -5.86 -16.57 20.68
N ALA A 251 -5.36 -17.39 19.76
CA ALA A 251 -4.43 -18.45 20.11
C ALA A 251 -3.14 -17.82 20.65
N PRO A 252 -2.66 -18.25 21.84
CA PRO A 252 -1.33 -17.90 22.29
C PRO A 252 -0.27 -18.58 21.40
N PRO A 253 1.01 -18.22 21.53
CA PRO A 253 2.09 -18.89 20.82
C PRO A 253 2.03 -20.41 21.00
N ALA A 254 1.90 -21.13 19.89
CA ALA A 254 1.90 -22.59 19.89
C ALA A 254 3.31 -23.19 19.74
N SER A 255 4.30 -22.36 19.37
CA SER A 255 5.68 -22.77 19.11
C SER A 255 6.51 -22.72 20.39
N ASP A 256 7.34 -23.73 20.61
CA ASP A 256 8.38 -23.65 21.64
C ASP A 256 9.47 -22.68 21.18
N LEU A 257 9.51 -21.52 21.83
CA LEU A 257 10.44 -20.42 21.55
C LEU A 257 11.49 -20.26 22.65
N SER A 258 11.59 -21.20 23.59
CA SER A 258 12.45 -21.11 24.78
C SER A 258 13.95 -20.96 24.48
N ALA A 259 14.38 -21.32 23.27
CA ALA A 259 15.75 -21.15 22.79
C ALA A 259 16.08 -19.73 22.28
N TYR A 260 15.08 -18.85 22.16
CA TYR A 260 15.22 -17.52 21.58
C TYR A 260 14.92 -16.42 22.59
N SER A 261 15.44 -15.22 22.33
CA SER A 261 15.22 -14.02 23.13
C SER A 261 14.72 -12.86 22.27
N LEU A 262 14.24 -11.78 22.91
CA LEU A 262 13.95 -10.54 22.18
C LEU A 262 15.18 -9.94 21.51
N ALA A 263 16.40 -10.19 22.03
CA ALA A 263 17.62 -9.77 21.35
C ALA A 263 17.80 -10.54 20.03
N ASP A 264 17.50 -11.84 20.01
CA ASP A 264 17.49 -12.65 18.78
C ASP A 264 16.42 -12.15 17.82
N TYR A 265 15.25 -11.75 18.32
CA TYR A 265 14.20 -11.15 17.50
C TYR A 265 14.68 -9.85 16.84
N LYS A 266 15.25 -8.92 17.60
CA LYS A 266 15.77 -7.65 17.08
C LYS A 266 16.93 -7.83 16.08
N ARG A 267 17.71 -8.90 16.20
CA ARG A 267 18.78 -9.23 15.25
C ARG A 267 18.24 -9.90 13.98
N SER A 268 17.11 -10.60 14.07
CA SER A 268 16.59 -11.45 13.00
C SER A 268 15.46 -10.80 12.20
N TYR A 269 14.78 -9.81 12.77
CA TYR A 269 13.60 -9.18 12.18
C TYR A 269 13.74 -7.67 12.07
N ARG A 270 13.24 -7.11 10.97
CA ARG A 270 12.91 -5.70 10.88
C ARG A 270 11.48 -5.48 11.37
N TYR A 271 11.32 -4.50 12.24
CA TYR A 271 10.01 -4.09 12.75
C TYR A 271 9.84 -2.59 12.61
N HIS A 272 8.60 -2.17 12.35
CA HIS A 272 8.22 -0.79 12.15
C HIS A 272 6.94 -0.51 12.93
N ILE A 273 6.81 0.72 13.42
CA ILE A 273 5.55 1.23 13.94
C ILE A 273 5.09 2.40 13.08
N TYR A 274 3.85 2.32 12.63
CA TYR A 274 3.21 3.31 11.78
C TYR A 274 2.17 4.07 12.60
N GLY A 275 2.21 5.40 12.55
CA GLY A 275 1.16 6.27 13.06
C GLY A 275 -0.01 6.39 12.09
N TYR A 276 -1.04 7.14 12.49
CA TYR A 276 -2.29 7.29 11.73
C TYR A 276 -2.10 7.63 10.26
N ASP A 277 -1.36 8.71 9.99
CA ASP A 277 -1.14 9.17 8.62
C ASP A 277 -0.48 8.04 7.80
N GLU A 278 0.51 7.36 8.38
CA GLU A 278 1.23 6.29 7.72
C GLU A 278 0.38 5.05 7.42
N TYR A 279 -0.38 4.52 8.39
CA TYR A 279 -1.17 3.30 8.14
C TYR A 279 -2.51 3.57 7.47
N SER A 280 -3.08 4.77 7.59
CA SER A 280 -4.32 5.12 6.88
C SER A 280 -4.11 5.15 5.37
N GLU A 281 -2.90 5.51 4.94
CA GLU A 281 -2.44 5.41 3.56
C GLU A 281 -2.16 3.95 3.14
N LEU A 282 -1.56 3.14 4.03
CA LEU A 282 -1.25 1.74 3.73
C LEU A 282 -2.49 0.83 3.66
N PHE A 283 -3.54 1.15 4.43
CA PHE A 283 -4.74 0.32 4.58
C PHE A 283 -6.04 1.16 4.47
N PRO A 284 -6.32 1.80 3.32
CA PRO A 284 -7.50 2.65 3.14
C PRO A 284 -8.82 1.89 3.31
N GLN A 285 -8.85 0.58 3.06
CA GLN A 285 -10.00 -0.30 3.30
C GLN A 285 -10.41 -0.37 4.79
N TRP A 286 -9.56 0.08 5.70
CA TRP A 286 -9.91 0.22 7.11
C TRP A 286 -10.85 1.40 7.38
N PHE A 287 -11.10 2.26 6.39
CA PHE A 287 -11.87 3.50 6.50
C PHE A 287 -13.07 3.56 5.55
N GLU A 288 -13.33 2.49 4.80
CA GLU A 288 -14.50 2.40 3.91
C GLU A 288 -15.82 2.48 4.68
N GLU A 289 -16.81 3.14 4.07
CA GLU A 289 -18.16 3.23 4.63
C GLU A 289 -18.81 1.86 4.80
N GLY A 290 -19.44 1.64 5.95
CA GLY A 290 -20.11 0.37 6.29
C GLY A 290 -19.25 -0.61 7.10
N ARG A 291 -17.97 -0.29 7.33
CA ARG A 291 -17.11 -1.04 8.23
C ARG A 291 -17.56 -0.86 9.69
N ARG A 292 -17.51 -1.95 10.47
CA ARG A 292 -17.96 -1.94 11.87
C ARG A 292 -17.02 -1.22 12.84
N TRP A 293 -15.75 -1.11 12.46
CA TRP A 293 -14.73 -0.41 13.24
C TRP A 293 -13.59 0.01 12.34
N SER A 294 -13.11 1.23 12.57
CA SER A 294 -11.97 1.84 11.90
C SER A 294 -10.99 2.37 12.94
N PRO A 295 -9.67 2.21 12.74
CA PRO A 295 -8.66 2.78 13.62
C PRO A 295 -8.62 4.31 13.52
N ASP A 296 -8.47 4.99 14.65
CA ASP A 296 -8.42 6.46 14.74
C ASP A 296 -6.98 6.97 14.98
N SER A 297 -6.80 8.30 15.07
CA SER A 297 -5.47 8.93 15.18
C SER A 297 -4.67 8.59 16.43
N SER A 298 -5.27 7.93 17.42
CA SER A 298 -4.61 7.48 18.64
C SER A 298 -4.03 6.05 18.54
N CYS A 299 -4.28 5.36 17.42
CA CYS A 299 -3.76 4.03 17.18
C CYS A 299 -2.38 4.06 16.51
N TYR A 300 -1.65 2.97 16.67
CA TYR A 300 -0.38 2.71 15.99
C TYR A 300 -0.37 1.28 15.48
N LEU A 301 0.11 1.07 14.26
CA LEU A 301 0.24 -0.26 13.66
C LEU A 301 1.68 -0.76 13.83
N PHE A 302 1.86 -1.90 14.49
CA PHE A 302 3.12 -2.60 14.56
C PHE A 302 3.21 -3.67 13.46
N LEU A 303 4.26 -3.63 12.64
CA LEU A 303 4.61 -4.68 11.67
C LEU A 303 6.00 -5.22 11.97
N GLY A 304 6.10 -6.50 12.31
CA GLY A 304 7.35 -7.12 12.76
C GLY A 304 7.68 -8.46 12.09
N THR A 305 7.21 -8.69 10.87
CA THR A 305 7.29 -9.97 10.16
C THR A 305 8.46 -10.11 9.18
N GLU A 306 9.19 -9.02 8.87
CA GLU A 306 10.25 -9.04 7.86
C GLU A 306 11.53 -9.67 8.42
N VAL A 307 11.90 -10.87 7.94
CA VAL A 307 13.13 -11.58 8.33
C VAL A 307 14.33 -11.02 7.56
N LEU A 308 15.41 -10.73 8.28
CA LEU A 308 16.65 -10.25 7.70
C LEU A 308 17.38 -11.35 6.90
N PRO A 309 18.10 -11.02 5.81
CA PRO A 309 18.80 -12.01 4.99
C PRO A 309 19.74 -12.91 5.82
N GLY A 310 19.63 -14.22 5.62
CA GLY A 310 20.46 -15.22 6.30
C GLY A 310 20.05 -15.54 7.74
N GLN A 311 18.93 -15.01 8.23
CA GLN A 311 18.39 -15.32 9.56
C GLN A 311 17.28 -16.38 9.48
N VAL A 312 17.03 -17.05 10.60
CA VAL A 312 15.98 -18.07 10.72
C VAL A 312 14.66 -17.42 11.14
N ASP A 313 13.58 -17.75 10.45
CA ASP A 313 12.23 -17.31 10.80
C ASP A 313 11.64 -18.13 11.96
N PHE A 314 12.15 -17.91 13.17
CA PHE A 314 11.71 -18.66 14.35
C PHE A 314 10.35 -18.20 14.91
N MET A 315 9.92 -16.98 14.60
CA MET A 315 8.60 -16.43 14.96
C MET A 315 7.53 -16.68 13.88
N LYS A 316 7.78 -17.60 12.94
CA LYS A 316 6.84 -17.91 11.87
C LYS A 316 5.46 -18.27 12.42
N GLY A 317 4.43 -17.58 11.95
CA GLY A 317 3.05 -17.82 12.36
C GLY A 317 2.68 -17.26 13.74
N GLN A 318 3.54 -16.47 14.37
CA GLN A 318 3.21 -15.73 15.59
C GLN A 318 2.52 -14.39 15.29
N ASN A 319 1.86 -13.81 16.29
CA ASN A 319 1.18 -12.52 16.19
C ASN A 319 2.18 -11.36 16.16
N LEU A 320 2.69 -11.02 14.97
CA LEU A 320 3.68 -9.95 14.73
C LEU A 320 3.12 -8.75 13.95
N VAL A 321 1.82 -8.76 13.70
CA VAL A 321 1.07 -7.66 13.08
C VAL A 321 -0.09 -7.35 13.99
N PHE A 322 -0.16 -6.14 14.51
CA PHE A 322 -1.24 -5.74 15.42
C PHE A 322 -1.31 -4.22 15.58
N MET A 323 -2.49 -3.72 15.92
CA MET A 323 -2.68 -2.32 16.30
C MET A 323 -2.69 -2.13 17.79
N VAL A 324 -2.03 -1.07 18.24
CA VAL A 324 -1.95 -0.67 19.64
C VAL A 324 -2.55 0.70 19.86
N ARG A 325 -3.17 0.90 21.03
CA ARG A 325 -3.71 2.18 21.49
C ARG A 325 -3.66 2.23 23.00
N GLN A 326 -3.59 3.43 23.56
CA GLN A 326 -3.73 3.62 25.00
C GLN A 326 -5.22 3.59 25.42
N GLU A 327 -5.58 2.63 26.27
CA GLU A 327 -6.93 2.50 26.86
C GLU A 327 -6.82 2.63 28.38
N LYS A 328 -7.56 3.58 28.97
CA LYS A 328 -7.56 3.83 30.43
C LYS A 328 -6.14 4.00 31.01
N GLY A 329 -5.25 4.67 30.27
CA GLY A 329 -3.87 4.92 30.66
C GLY A 329 -2.89 3.76 30.41
N GLN A 330 -3.35 2.61 29.93
CA GLN A 330 -2.49 1.46 29.61
C GLN A 330 -2.46 1.21 28.11
N TRP A 331 -1.29 0.92 27.55
CA TRP A 331 -1.20 0.43 26.18
C TRP A 331 -1.83 -0.95 26.05
N LYS A 332 -2.59 -1.15 24.97
CA LYS A 332 -3.29 -2.38 24.65
C LYS A 332 -3.19 -2.64 23.16
N ILE A 333 -3.17 -3.93 22.80
CA ILE A 333 -3.47 -4.39 21.46
C ILE A 333 -4.97 -4.35 21.26
N ILE A 334 -5.41 -3.52 20.34
CA ILE A 334 -6.83 -3.29 20.05
C ILE A 334 -7.30 -4.01 18.81
N ALA A 335 -6.39 -4.42 17.92
CA ALA A 335 -6.75 -5.19 16.75
C ALA A 335 -5.62 -6.12 16.29
N LEU A 336 -6.00 -7.28 15.75
CA LEU A 336 -5.15 -8.34 15.22
C LEU A 336 -5.75 -8.83 13.88
N PRO A 337 -4.94 -9.35 12.94
CA PRO A 337 -5.44 -10.14 11.80
C PRO A 337 -6.12 -11.43 12.27
N GLU A 338 -6.96 -12.05 11.44
CA GLU A 338 -7.66 -13.30 11.74
C GLU A 338 -6.72 -14.51 11.95
#